data_AF-A0A7S2AJP1-F1
#
_entry.id   AF-A0A7S2AJP1-F1
#
_cell.length_a   1.000
_cell.length_b   1.000
_cell.length_c   1.000
_cell.angle_alpha   90.00
_cell.angle_beta   90.00
_cell.angle_gamma   90.00
#
_symmetry.space_group_name_H-M   'P 1'
#
loop_
_entity.id
_entity.type
_entity.pdbx_description
1 polymer ?
#
loop_
_entity_poly.entity_id
_entity_poly.type
_entity_poly.pdbx_seq_one_letter_code
_entity_poly.pdbx_strand_id
1 'polypeptide(L)'
;GYCDSKMALFTVGMFSALCSAAIFLALATYTSMPVSTTHAIVGGVVGSTFAMVGGDCLVWKLDGGLGGIVASWVVSPAFAGIMGIFVYLTTEYTILRAKSPRNAALTALPVLYFISTF
;
A
#
# COMPACT_ATOMS: atom_id res chain seq x y z
N GLY A 1 -29.34 -30.47 4.52
CA GLY A 1 -28.71 -30.02 3.27
C GLY A 1 -28.50 -28.53 3.34
N TYR A 2 -27.37 -28.16 3.93
CA TYR A 2 -27.05 -26.85 4.51
C TYR A 2 -25.51 -26.68 4.56
N CYS A 3 -24.79 -27.52 3.81
CA CYS A 3 -23.38 -27.88 4.07
C CYS A 3 -22.36 -26.79 3.75
N ASP A 4 -22.79 -25.60 3.31
CA ASP A 4 -21.84 -24.56 2.87
C ASP A 4 -22.28 -23.13 3.20
N SER A 5 -23.26 -22.92 4.08
CA SER A 5 -23.80 -21.57 4.37
C SER A 5 -22.73 -20.55 4.78
N LYS A 6 -21.71 -20.98 5.54
CA LYS A 6 -20.56 -20.13 5.92
C LYS A 6 -19.63 -19.83 4.75
N MET A 7 -19.38 -20.80 3.87
CA MET A 7 -18.56 -20.58 2.68
C MET A 7 -19.30 -19.75 1.64
N ALA A 8 -20.61 -19.94 1.49
CA ALA A 8 -21.47 -19.12 0.65
C ALA A 8 -21.49 -17.67 1.16
N LEU A 9 -21.64 -17.46 2.48
CA LEU A 9 -21.52 -16.13 3.09
C LEU A 9 -20.13 -15.52 2.84
N PHE A 10 -19.05 -16.28 3.05
CA PHE A 10 -17.70 -15.77 2.78
C PHE A 10 -17.52 -15.39 1.30
N THR A 11 -17.97 -16.23 0.38
CA THR A 11 -17.87 -16.01 -1.07
C THR A 11 -18.64 -14.76 -1.48
N VAL A 12 -19.88 -14.62 -1.00
CA VAL A 12 -20.69 -13.41 -1.25
C VAL A 12 -20.01 -12.19 -0.67
N GLY A 13 -19.48 -12.26 0.55
CA GLY A 13 -18.79 -11.14 1.19
C GLY A 13 -17.52 -10.70 0.46
N MET A 14 -16.73 -11.64 -0.06
CA MET A 14 -15.54 -11.34 -0.86
C MET A 14 -15.91 -10.82 -2.25
N PHE A 15 -16.95 -11.36 -2.88
CA PHE A 15 -17.46 -10.85 -4.15
C PHE A 15 -17.97 -9.42 -4.01
N SER A 16 -18.74 -9.13 -2.95
CA SER A 16 -19.21 -7.78 -2.63
C SER A 16 -18.05 -6.82 -2.36
N ALA A 17 -17.01 -7.25 -1.65
CA ALA A 17 -15.81 -6.45 -1.41
C ALA A 17 -15.09 -6.09 -2.73
N LEU A 18 -14.94 -7.06 -3.65
CA LEU A 18 -14.36 -6.83 -4.97
C LEU A 18 -15.20 -5.87 -5.82
N CYS A 19 -16.53 -6.05 -5.86
CA CYS A 19 -17.41 -5.14 -6.58
C CYS A 19 -17.34 -3.71 -6.03
N SER A 20 -17.38 -3.56 -4.70
CA SER A 20 -17.26 -2.26 -4.03
C SER A 20 -15.93 -1.57 -4.38
N ALA A 21 -14.82 -2.29 -4.26
CA ALA A 21 -13.50 -1.77 -4.60
C ALA A 21 -13.40 -1.42 -6.09
N ALA A 22 -13.92 -2.26 -6.99
CA ALA A 22 -13.90 -2.01 -8.42
C ALA A 22 -14.70 -0.77 -8.82
N ILE A 23 -15.90 -0.59 -8.26
CA ILE A 23 -16.73 0.61 -8.50
C ILE A 23 -16.00 1.85 -8.00
N PHE A 24 -15.48 1.82 -6.77
CA PHE A 24 -14.74 2.95 -6.21
C PHE A 24 -13.51 3.30 -7.05
N LEU A 25 -12.71 2.31 -7.44
CA LEU A 25 -11.52 2.52 -8.25
C LEU A 25 -11.85 2.98 -9.68
N ALA A 26 -12.94 2.50 -10.28
CA ALA A 26 -13.40 2.97 -11.59
C ALA A 26 -13.80 4.44 -11.53
N LEU A 27 -14.52 4.86 -10.48
CA LEU A 27 -14.86 6.27 -10.25
C LEU A 27 -13.62 7.12 -10.01
N ALA A 28 -12.71 6.67 -9.14
CA ALA A 28 -11.47 7.40 -8.87
C ALA A 28 -10.62 7.57 -10.14
N THR A 29 -10.50 6.51 -10.95
CA THR A 29 -9.81 6.53 -12.25
C THR A 29 -10.48 7.50 -13.22
N TYR A 30 -11.82 7.48 -13.32
CA TYR A 30 -12.57 8.42 -14.15
C TYR A 30 -12.29 9.87 -13.76
N THR A 31 -12.17 10.15 -12.46
CA THR A 31 -11.82 11.48 -11.93
C THR A 31 -10.32 11.78 -11.90
N SER A 32 -9.47 10.89 -12.40
CA SER A 32 -8.00 11.01 -12.37
C SER A 32 -7.41 11.24 -10.97
N MET A 33 -8.06 10.74 -9.92
CA MET A 33 -7.57 10.85 -8.55
C MET A 33 -6.60 9.71 -8.24
N PRO A 34 -5.36 9.99 -7.78
CA PRO A 34 -4.43 8.95 -7.35
C PRO A 34 -4.89 8.38 -6.00
N VAL A 35 -5.54 7.21 -6.02
CA VAL A 35 -6.04 6.52 -4.81
C VAL A 35 -5.34 5.18 -4.61
N SER A 36 -5.34 4.69 -3.37
CA SER A 36 -4.76 3.38 -3.03
C SER A 36 -5.75 2.24 -3.30
N THR A 37 -5.38 1.33 -4.19
CA THR A 37 -6.14 0.10 -4.46
C THR A 37 -6.18 -0.85 -3.26
N THR A 38 -5.11 -0.89 -2.46
CA THR A 38 -5.03 -1.69 -1.22
C THR A 38 -6.05 -1.22 -0.18
N HIS A 39 -6.18 0.10 0.02
CA HIS A 39 -7.19 0.62 0.96
C HIS A 39 -8.62 0.35 0.47
N ALA A 40 -8.85 0.46 -0.85
CA ALA A 40 -10.17 0.20 -1.44
C ALA A 40 -10.63 -1.25 -1.18
N ILE A 41 -9.78 -2.25 -1.42
CA ILE A 41 -10.16 -3.65 -1.19
C ILE A 41 -10.26 -3.99 0.31
N VAL A 42 -9.35 -3.48 1.15
CA VAL A 42 -9.43 -3.69 2.61
C VAL A 42 -10.71 -3.06 3.17
N GLY A 43 -11.06 -1.84 2.74
CA GLY A 43 -12.31 -1.20 3.12
C GLY A 43 -13.55 -1.98 2.68
N GLY A 44 -13.53 -2.54 1.46
CA GLY A 44 -14.59 -3.43 0.96
C GLY A 44 -14.76 -4.70 1.82
N VAL A 45 -13.65 -5.34 2.21
CA VAL A 45 -13.66 -6.53 3.08
C VAL A 45 -14.15 -6.20 4.49
N VAL A 46 -13.68 -5.09 5.06
CA VAL A 46 -14.12 -4.63 6.38
C VAL A 46 -15.62 -4.31 6.36
N GLY A 47 -16.09 -3.60 5.34
CA GLY A 47 -17.49 -3.25 5.16
C GLY A 47 -18.39 -4.47 4.95
N SER A 48 -17.99 -5.43 4.12
CA SER A 48 -18.78 -6.65 3.91
C SER A 48 -18.82 -7.52 5.17
N THR A 49 -17.70 -7.63 5.89
CA THR A 49 -17.65 -8.33 7.19
C THR A 49 -18.59 -7.67 8.21
N PHE A 50 -18.51 -6.34 8.32
CA PHE A 50 -19.37 -5.58 9.24
C PHE A 50 -20.86 -5.76 8.93
N ALA A 51 -21.23 -5.74 7.64
CA ALA A 51 -22.62 -5.90 7.21
C ALA A 51 -23.16 -7.32 7.36
N MET A 52 -22.32 -8.35 7.18
CA MET A 52 -22.77 -9.74 7.13
C MET A 52 -22.70 -10.47 8.47
N VAL A 53 -21.67 -10.19 9.28
CA VAL A 53 -21.39 -10.92 10.52
C VAL A 53 -21.13 -10.01 11.73
N GLY A 54 -21.03 -8.69 11.51
CA GLY A 54 -20.83 -7.71 12.57
C GLY A 54 -19.38 -7.31 12.81
N GLY A 55 -19.17 -6.17 13.46
CA GLY A 55 -17.85 -5.59 13.72
C GLY A 55 -16.99 -6.40 14.70
N ASP A 56 -17.60 -7.19 15.57
CA ASP A 56 -16.89 -8.04 16.54
C ASP A 56 -16.07 -9.16 15.88
N CYS A 57 -16.40 -9.50 14.63
CA CYS A 57 -15.64 -10.47 13.83
C CYS A 57 -14.36 -9.88 13.21
N LEU A 58 -14.12 -8.57 13.31
CA LEU A 58 -12.90 -7.95 12.80
C LEU A 58 -11.72 -8.21 13.73
N VAL A 59 -10.63 -8.72 13.17
CA VAL A 59 -9.40 -9.04 13.93
C VAL A 59 -8.54 -7.79 14.07
N TRP A 60 -8.70 -7.05 15.17
CA TRP A 60 -7.94 -5.82 15.45
C TRP A 60 -6.51 -6.04 15.97
N LYS A 61 -6.04 -7.29 16.00
CA LYS A 61 -4.67 -7.60 16.44
C LYS A 61 -3.64 -6.91 15.55
N LEU A 62 -2.54 -6.48 16.18
CA LEU A 62 -1.42 -5.86 15.48
C LEU A 62 -0.66 -6.89 14.62
N ASP A 63 -0.50 -8.10 15.14
CA ASP A 63 0.11 -9.20 14.41
C ASP A 63 -0.94 -9.97 13.60
N GLY A 64 -0.73 -10.06 12.28
CA GLY A 64 -1.59 -10.78 11.33
C GLY A 64 -3.03 -10.28 11.19
N GLY A 65 -3.37 -9.13 11.80
CA GLY A 65 -4.73 -8.57 11.81
C GLY A 65 -4.84 -7.20 11.14
N LEU A 66 -6.06 -6.65 11.18
CA LEU A 66 -6.39 -5.33 10.66
C LEU A 66 -5.58 -4.22 11.34
N GLY A 67 -5.24 -4.38 12.63
CA GLY A 67 -4.41 -3.43 13.36
C GLY A 67 -3.03 -3.26 12.73
N GLY A 68 -2.40 -4.36 12.30
CA GLY A 68 -1.11 -4.32 11.62
C GLY A 68 -1.19 -3.66 10.24
N ILE A 69 -2.26 -3.91 9.50
CA ILE A 69 -2.52 -3.27 8.22
C ILE A 69 -2.64 -1.75 8.40
N VAL A 70 -3.47 -1.29 9.34
CA VAL A 70 -3.66 0.14 9.63
C VAL A 70 -2.36 0.78 10.11
N ALA A 71 -1.60 0.12 10.98
CA ALA A 71 -0.29 0.60 11.40
C ALA A 71 0.69 0.77 10.22
N SER A 72 0.68 -0.19 9.28
CA SER A 72 1.54 -0.13 8.08
C SER A 72 1.23 1.06 7.18
N TRP A 73 0.00 1.57 7.17
CA TRP A 73 -0.40 2.74 6.37
C TRP A 73 0.28 4.03 6.83
N VAL A 74 0.68 4.10 8.09
CA VAL A 74 1.40 5.24 8.67
C VAL A 74 2.90 5.00 8.65
N VAL A 75 3.33 3.81 9.04
CA VAL A 75 4.76 3.47 9.15
C VAL A 75 5.43 3.46 7.76
N SER A 76 4.77 2.93 6.73
CA SER A 76 5.39 2.79 5.40
C SER A 76 5.70 4.14 4.75
N PRO A 77 4.77 5.12 4.68
CA PRO A 77 5.09 6.45 4.15
C PRO A 77 6.13 7.19 4.99
N ALA A 78 6.09 7.07 6.32
CA ALA A 78 7.07 7.70 7.20
C ALA A 78 8.48 7.15 6.94
N PHE A 79 8.62 5.82 6.85
CA PHE A 79 9.88 5.17 6.53
C PHE A 79 10.37 5.52 5.12
N ALA A 80 9.48 5.52 4.13
CA ALA A 80 9.81 5.95 2.77
C ALA A 80 10.30 7.41 2.72
N GLY A 81 9.68 8.29 3.51
CA GLY A 81 10.10 9.69 3.65
C GLY A 81 11.51 9.82 4.24
N ILE A 82 11.80 9.09 5.32
CA ILE A 82 13.14 9.07 5.95
C ILE A 82 14.20 8.57 4.95
N MET A 83 13.92 7.47 4.26
CA MET A 83 14.83 6.93 3.24
C MET A 83 15.01 7.89 2.06
N GLY A 84 13.94 8.56 1.62
CA GLY A 84 13.99 9.58 0.58
C GLY A 84 14.89 10.76 0.96
N ILE A 85 14.79 11.25 2.20
CA ILE A 85 15.69 12.29 2.72
C ILE A 85 17.14 11.81 2.72
N PHE A 86 17.39 10.59 3.19
CA PHE A 86 18.74 10.03 3.25
C PHE A 86 19.39 9.94 1.86
N VAL A 87 18.66 9.43 0.86
CA VAL A 87 19.13 9.32 -0.53
C VAL A 87 19.35 10.70 -1.14
N TYR A 88 18.44 11.64 -0.90
CA TYR A 88 18.55 13.02 -1.37
C TYR A 88 19.81 13.69 -0.82
N LEU A 89 20.02 13.67 0.50
CA LEU A 89 21.19 14.30 1.13
C LEU A 89 22.48 13.65 0.65
N THR A 90 22.52 12.32 0.54
CA THR A 90 23.69 11.61 0.01
C THR A 90 24.01 12.10 -1.41
N THR A 91 23.01 12.19 -2.28
CA THR A 91 23.15 12.69 -3.65
C THR A 91 23.59 14.15 -3.68
N GLU A 92 23.03 14.99 -2.81
CA GLU A 92 23.34 16.41 -2.74
C GLU A 92 24.82 16.64 -2.36
N TYR A 93 25.29 15.98 -1.30
CA TYR A 93 26.66 16.18 -0.80
C TYR A 93 27.71 15.51 -1.68
N THR A 94 27.42 14.34 -2.27
CA THR A 94 28.42 13.57 -3.03
C THR A 94 28.46 13.90 -4.52
N ILE A 95 27.31 14.22 -5.12
CA ILE A 95 27.19 14.46 -6.57
C ILE A 95 26.99 15.94 -6.85
N LEU A 96 25.94 16.56 -6.29
CA LEU A 96 25.54 17.91 -6.68
C LEU A 96 26.54 18.99 -6.21
N ARG A 97 27.12 18.83 -5.03
CA ARG A 97 28.12 19.77 -4.46
C ARG A 97 29.58 19.42 -4.81
N ALA A 98 29.81 18.41 -5.65
CA ALA A 98 31.16 18.01 -6.06
C ALA A 98 31.82 19.09 -6.94
N LYS A 99 33.16 19.13 -6.96
CA LYS A 99 33.94 20.05 -7.82
C LYS A 99 33.60 19.92 -9.30
N SER A 100 33.22 18.71 -9.75
CA SER A 100 32.76 18.43 -11.11
C SER A 100 31.51 17.53 -11.06
N PRO A 101 30.31 18.10 -10.93
CA PRO A 101 29.07 17.35 -10.72
C PRO A 101 28.77 16.34 -11.82
N ARG A 102 29.13 16.67 -13.08
CA ARG A 102 28.95 15.77 -14.23
C ARG A 102 29.75 14.47 -14.08
N ASN A 103 31.03 14.56 -13.73
CA ASN A 103 31.88 13.38 -13.59
C ASN A 103 31.48 12.56 -12.35
N ALA A 104 31.13 13.23 -11.25
CA ALA A 104 30.63 12.57 -10.04
C ALA A 104 29.29 11.83 -10.28
N ALA A 105 28.40 12.41 -11.09
CA ALA A 105 27.17 11.72 -11.50
C ALA A 105 27.49 10.49 -12.34
N LEU A 106 28.37 10.60 -13.35
CA LEU A 106 28.74 9.48 -14.22
C LEU A 106 29.37 8.30 -13.45
N THR A 107 30.13 8.57 -12.38
CA THR A 107 30.71 7.52 -11.54
C THR A 107 29.71 6.95 -10.52
N ALA A 108 28.77 7.75 -10.03
CA ALA A 108 27.77 7.31 -9.06
C ALA A 108 26.57 6.57 -9.68
N LEU A 109 26.19 6.91 -10.92
CA LEU A 109 25.08 6.27 -11.65
C LEU A 109 25.12 4.73 -11.63
N PRO A 110 26.21 4.03 -11.99
CA PRO A 110 26.23 2.57 -11.98
C PRO A 110 25.96 1.99 -10.59
N VAL A 111 26.45 2.63 -9.53
CA VAL A 111 26.21 2.19 -8.15
C VAL A 111 24.75 2.42 -7.75
N LEU A 112 24.19 3.58 -8.06
CA LEU A 112 22.79 3.89 -7.77
C LEU A 112 21.82 2.97 -8.51
N TYR A 113 22.06 2.73 -9.80
CA TYR A 113 21.27 1.79 -10.60
C TYR A 113 21.41 0.35 -10.12
N PHE A 114 22.60 -0.05 -9.67
CA PHE A 114 22.80 -1.38 -9.11
C PHE A 114 21.95 -1.56 -7.84
N ILE A 115 22.02 -0.61 -6.89
CA ILE A 115 21.26 -0.65 -5.63
C ILE A 115 19.74 -0.57 -5.84
N SER A 116 19.27 0.15 -6.87
CA SER A 116 17.83 0.26 -7.12
C SER A 116 17.23 -0.97 -7.81
N THR A 117 18.05 -1.74 -8.53
CA THR A 117 17.59 -2.82 -9.41
C THR A 117 17.81 -4.20 -8.81
N PHE A 118 18.88 -4.39 -8.04
CA PHE A 118 19.27 -5.64 -7.39
C PHE A 118 19.18 -5.52 -5.88
#